data_AF-A0A7J8LED1-F1
#
_entry.id   AF-A0A7J8LED1-F1
#
_cell.length_a   1.000
_cell.length_b   1.000
_cell.length_c   1.000
_cell.angle_alpha   90.00
_cell.angle_beta   90.00
_cell.angle_gamma   90.00
#
_symmetry.space_group_name_H-M   'P 1'
#
loop_
_entity.id
_entity.type
_entity.pdbx_description
1 polymer ?
#
loop_
_entity_poly.entity_id
_entity_poly.type
_entity_poly.pdbx_seq_one_letter_code
_entity_poly.pdbx_strand_id
1 'polypeptide(L)'
;MGGYDFFLIRWKLCGKWLLREKHGSFKHFESTEEPVSSKSWSSIGAAITAAMIIPSNAVRTVTFSLAWDCPVANFLGGKTYHRRYTKFYGTDGEAAANIAHDAILENGNWESLIEAWQRPTLEDKRLPEWLAQTYYLQLLMLTWSSISESPQQLSIQRDFAAAVLMHDSNKMKLLHDGQLVSRKVLGAVPHDIGIDDPWFEVNAYCLYNTDRWKDLNPKFVLQVYRDVVATGDKKFVQAVWPSVYVAMAYMDQFDKDALQAASTLACKVGYKDSEDYFWYKFLKAKDVYERACGLLPVVDEDKARRTLDKVYNYNLLKVKCGKRGAVNGMLPDGTVWWIWHFILQVESLKQPGLKKGLEAWNIDDQYRSLLYMRPLAIWAMQWALSTPKLPKQEPKPEVEADSVGKHHAGFSEVARLLKLPQEQESRGVLQAIFDYTCKKILT
;
A
#
# COMPACT_ATOMS: atom_id res chain seq x y z
N MET A 1 -41.42 -27.26 -3.80
CA MET A 1 -41.46 -26.23 -4.85
C MET A 1 -42.25 -25.05 -4.31
N GLY A 2 -41.59 -24.14 -3.60
CA GLY A 2 -42.22 -22.88 -3.18
C GLY A 2 -41.95 -21.85 -4.26
N GLY A 3 -43.00 -21.37 -4.93
CA GLY A 3 -42.87 -20.28 -5.88
C GLY A 3 -42.38 -19.03 -5.17
N TYR A 4 -41.31 -18.44 -5.69
CA TYR A 4 -40.86 -17.12 -5.30
C TYR A 4 -41.37 -16.15 -6.36
N ASP A 5 -42.24 -15.22 -5.98
CA ASP A 5 -42.59 -14.11 -6.85
C ASP A 5 -41.53 -13.01 -6.68
N PHE A 6 -40.71 -12.81 -7.71
CA PHE A 6 -39.75 -11.70 -7.78
C PHE A 6 -40.37 -10.55 -8.58
N PHE A 7 -40.38 -9.34 -8.00
CA PHE A 7 -41.00 -8.17 -8.61
C PHE A 7 -39.95 -7.12 -8.98
N LEU A 8 -39.84 -6.78 -10.26
CA LEU A 8 -39.04 -5.66 -10.76
C LEU A 8 -39.98 -4.49 -11.10
N ILE A 9 -39.84 -3.35 -10.41
CA ILE A 9 -40.62 -2.14 -10.74
C ILE A 9 -39.65 -0.99 -11.05
N ARG A 10 -39.69 -0.49 -12.29
CA ARG A 10 -38.98 0.73 -12.73
C ARG A 10 -39.83 1.96 -12.41
N TRP A 11 -39.20 3.01 -11.85
CA TRP A 11 -39.81 4.31 -11.54
C TRP A 11 -39.17 5.45 -12.33
N LYS A 12 -40.00 6.45 -12.65
CA LYS A 12 -39.57 7.76 -13.13
C LYS A 12 -39.69 8.76 -11.99
N LEU A 13 -38.58 9.39 -11.60
CA LEU A 13 -38.52 10.28 -10.45
C LEU A 13 -38.99 11.69 -10.87
N CYS A 14 -40.30 11.86 -10.96
CA CYS A 14 -40.95 13.16 -10.93
C CYS A 14 -42.25 13.06 -10.12
N GLY A 15 -42.18 13.42 -8.83
CA GLY A 15 -43.34 13.82 -8.03
C GLY A 15 -43.88 12.79 -7.03
N LYS A 16 -43.95 13.22 -5.76
CA LYS A 16 -44.79 12.75 -4.63
C LYS A 16 -44.91 11.24 -4.38
N TRP A 17 -44.49 10.82 -3.17
CA TRP A 17 -44.89 9.58 -2.50
C TRP A 17 -46.43 9.47 -2.39
N LEU A 18 -47.07 8.90 -3.41
CA LEU A 18 -48.52 8.69 -3.45
C LEU A 18 -48.86 7.21 -3.68
N LEU A 19 -48.09 6.33 -3.04
CA LEU A 19 -48.46 4.92 -2.86
C LEU A 19 -48.62 4.64 -1.37
N ARG A 20 -49.82 4.98 -0.87
CA ARG A 20 -50.33 4.41 0.36
C ARG A 20 -50.68 2.95 0.09
N GLU A 21 -50.11 2.09 0.91
CA GLU A 21 -50.29 0.65 0.99
C GLU A 21 -51.77 0.26 1.11
N LYS A 22 -52.20 -0.71 0.31
CA LYS A 22 -53.14 -1.73 0.77
C LYS A 22 -52.35 -3.04 0.77
N HIS A 23 -51.88 -3.47 1.94
CA HIS A 23 -51.29 -4.78 2.21
C HIS A 23 -49.81 -5.02 1.83
N GLY A 24 -48.94 -4.02 1.91
CA GLY A 24 -47.48 -4.24 1.78
C GLY A 24 -47.02 -4.85 0.44
N SER A 25 -47.87 -4.79 -0.59
CA SER A 25 -47.58 -5.24 -1.96
C SER A 25 -47.66 -4.05 -2.91
N PHE A 26 -46.69 -3.97 -3.83
CA PHE A 26 -46.73 -3.01 -4.92
C PHE A 26 -47.65 -3.55 -6.02
N LYS A 27 -48.42 -2.68 -6.67
CA LYS A 27 -49.20 -3.09 -7.86
C LYS A 27 -48.23 -3.47 -8.98
N HIS A 28 -48.43 -4.65 -9.55
CA HIS A 28 -47.77 -5.12 -10.77
C HIS A 28 -48.00 -4.09 -11.88
N PHE A 29 -46.93 -3.44 -12.33
CA PHE A 29 -46.93 -2.69 -13.58
C PHE A 29 -46.18 -3.55 -14.59
N GLU A 30 -46.90 -4.36 -15.37
CA GLU A 30 -46.35 -4.85 -16.64
C GLU A 30 -46.21 -3.63 -17.54
N SER A 31 -45.01 -3.07 -17.64
CA SER A 31 -44.75 -2.14 -18.73
C SER A 31 -44.70 -2.96 -20.02
N THR A 32 -45.84 -3.06 -20.68
CA THR A 32 -45.97 -3.49 -22.09
C THR A 32 -45.45 -2.42 -23.05
N GLU A 33 -44.99 -1.28 -22.54
CA GLU A 33 -44.38 -0.21 -23.34
C GLU A 33 -42.90 -0.49 -23.58
N GLU A 34 -42.46 -0.28 -24.82
CA GLU A 34 -41.06 -0.36 -25.22
C GLU A 34 -40.16 0.47 -24.29
N PRO A 35 -38.90 0.06 -24.05
CA PRO A 35 -37.98 0.77 -23.16
C PRO A 35 -37.79 2.23 -23.61
N VAL A 36 -38.54 3.15 -22.98
CA VAL A 36 -38.44 4.58 -23.26
C VAL A 36 -37.23 5.13 -22.49
N SER A 37 -36.25 5.67 -23.21
CA SER A 37 -35.16 6.43 -22.60
C SER A 37 -35.71 7.54 -21.71
N SER A 38 -35.08 7.79 -20.55
CA SER A 38 -35.48 8.92 -19.72
C SER A 38 -35.43 10.22 -20.52
N LYS A 39 -36.34 11.16 -20.23
CA LYS A 39 -36.24 12.50 -20.81
C LYS A 39 -34.94 13.12 -20.32
N SER A 40 -34.24 13.84 -21.20
CA SER A 40 -33.05 14.60 -20.81
C SER A 40 -33.35 15.41 -19.54
N TRP A 41 -32.45 15.35 -18.54
CA TRP A 41 -32.59 15.98 -17.22
C TRP A 41 -33.62 15.40 -16.25
N SER A 42 -34.20 14.22 -16.55
CA SER A 42 -35.03 13.49 -15.58
C SER A 42 -34.27 12.34 -14.92
N SER A 43 -34.36 12.23 -13.59
CA SER A 43 -33.85 11.09 -12.85
C SER A 43 -34.86 9.95 -12.87
N ILE A 44 -34.38 8.72 -13.01
CA ILE A 44 -35.17 7.50 -12.86
C ILE A 44 -34.61 6.71 -11.67
N GLY A 45 -35.47 5.96 -11.00
CA GLY A 45 -35.09 5.06 -9.91
C GLY A 45 -35.78 3.71 -10.09
N ALA A 46 -35.36 2.68 -9.37
CA ALA A 46 -36.07 1.41 -9.34
C ALA A 46 -36.28 0.99 -7.89
N ALA A 47 -37.34 0.23 -7.65
CA ALA A 47 -37.61 -0.38 -6.35
C ALA A 47 -37.90 -1.88 -6.57
N ILE A 48 -37.29 -2.70 -5.72
CA ILE A 48 -37.51 -4.15 -5.69
C ILE A 48 -38.01 -4.48 -4.29
N THR A 49 -39.11 -5.23 -4.21
CA THR A 49 -39.72 -5.63 -2.94
C THR A 49 -40.08 -7.10 -2.95
N ALA A 50 -39.90 -7.76 -1.80
CA ALA A 50 -40.33 -9.13 -1.58
C ALA A 50 -41.32 -9.15 -0.41
N ALA A 51 -42.40 -9.92 -0.56
CA ALA A 51 -43.40 -10.12 0.48
C ALA A 51 -43.50 -11.62 0.80
N MET A 52 -43.55 -11.96 2.08
CA MET A 52 -43.74 -13.35 2.52
C MET A 52 -44.50 -13.43 3.84
N ILE A 53 -45.25 -14.51 4.02
CA ILE A 53 -45.94 -14.83 5.27
C ILE A 53 -44.99 -15.67 6.13
N ILE A 54 -44.76 -15.23 7.37
CA ILE A 54 -43.91 -15.93 8.33
C ILE A 54 -44.82 -16.59 9.38
N PRO A 55 -44.90 -17.94 9.41
CA PRO A 55 -45.64 -18.64 10.46
C PRO A 55 -45.08 -18.39 11.87
N SER A 56 -45.92 -18.60 12.90
CA SER A 56 -45.45 -18.57 14.29
C SER A 56 -44.30 -19.56 14.48
N ASN A 57 -43.23 -19.13 15.19
CA ASN A 57 -42.00 -19.88 15.41
C ASN A 57 -41.21 -20.27 14.14
N ALA A 58 -41.49 -19.67 12.98
CA ALA A 58 -40.71 -19.90 11.77
C ALA A 58 -39.71 -18.76 11.50
N VAL A 59 -38.55 -19.12 10.95
CA VAL A 59 -37.59 -18.17 10.37
C VAL A 59 -37.63 -18.32 8.85
N ARG A 60 -37.56 -17.19 8.15
CA ARG A 60 -37.45 -17.11 6.70
C ARG A 60 -36.36 -16.10 6.35
N THR A 61 -35.66 -16.36 5.26
CA THR A 61 -34.60 -15.48 4.74
C THR A 61 -34.98 -15.04 3.33
N VAL A 62 -34.81 -13.75 3.07
CA VAL A 62 -34.89 -13.16 1.72
C VAL A 62 -33.54 -12.56 1.40
N THR A 63 -32.97 -12.94 0.26
CA THR A 63 -31.69 -12.43 -0.22
C THR A 63 -31.93 -11.40 -1.32
N PHE A 64 -31.28 -10.24 -1.18
CA PHE A 64 -31.20 -9.22 -2.23
C PHE A 64 -29.76 -9.09 -2.68
N SER A 65 -29.56 -8.77 -3.96
CA SER A 65 -28.25 -8.49 -4.54
C SER A 65 -28.27 -7.17 -5.29
N LEU A 66 -27.19 -6.41 -5.16
CA LEU A 66 -26.94 -5.18 -5.91
C LEU A 66 -25.64 -5.35 -6.67
N ALA A 67 -25.70 -5.20 -7.98
CA ALA A 67 -24.53 -5.22 -8.85
C ALA A 67 -24.52 -3.98 -9.74
N TRP A 68 -23.33 -3.56 -10.16
CA TRP A 68 -23.12 -2.51 -11.12
C TRP A 68 -22.10 -2.98 -12.17
N ASP A 69 -22.39 -2.70 -13.43
CA ASP A 69 -21.48 -2.96 -14.55
C ASP A 69 -21.02 -1.62 -15.13
N CYS A 70 -19.80 -1.25 -14.76
CA CYS A 70 -19.06 -0.12 -15.32
C CYS A 70 -17.72 -0.65 -15.83
N PRO A 71 -17.67 -1.22 -17.06
CA PRO A 71 -16.56 -2.07 -17.48
C PRO A 71 -15.28 -1.28 -17.77
N VAL A 72 -15.40 0.03 -17.99
CA VAL A 72 -14.30 0.93 -18.36
C VAL A 72 -13.97 1.88 -17.20
N ALA A 73 -12.68 1.98 -16.87
CA ALA A 73 -12.12 3.04 -16.04
C ALA A 73 -11.46 4.09 -16.95
N ASN A 74 -11.85 5.36 -16.77
CA ASN A 74 -11.32 6.50 -17.53
C ASN A 74 -10.38 7.31 -16.64
N PHE A 75 -9.23 7.67 -17.17
CA PHE A 75 -8.23 8.50 -16.49
C PHE A 75 -8.13 9.88 -17.16
N LEU A 76 -7.62 10.87 -16.42
CA LEU A 76 -7.57 12.27 -16.85
C LEU A 76 -6.75 12.46 -18.14
N GLY A 77 -5.75 11.61 -18.39
CA GLY A 77 -4.96 11.59 -19.62
C GLY A 77 -5.72 11.05 -20.86
N GLY A 78 -7.03 10.80 -20.75
CA GLY A 78 -7.86 10.24 -21.83
C GLY A 78 -7.67 8.73 -22.04
N LYS A 79 -6.91 8.08 -21.16
CA LYS A 79 -6.63 6.65 -21.20
C LYS A 79 -7.75 5.86 -20.56
N THR A 80 -8.03 4.70 -21.15
CA THR A 80 -9.12 3.84 -20.72
C THR A 80 -8.64 2.42 -20.51
N TYR A 81 -9.09 1.80 -19.43
CA TYR A 81 -8.72 0.45 -19.06
C TYR A 81 -9.94 -0.35 -18.64
N HIS A 82 -9.98 -1.63 -18.98
CA HIS A 82 -11.06 -2.50 -18.54
C HIS A 82 -10.85 -2.93 -17.09
N ARG A 83 -11.92 -2.85 -16.28
CA ARG A 83 -11.91 -3.32 -14.90
C ARG A 83 -11.76 -4.83 -14.85
N ARG A 84 -11.08 -5.36 -13.84
CA ARG A 84 -10.71 -6.78 -13.76
C ARG A 84 -11.87 -7.76 -13.94
N TYR A 85 -13.06 -7.46 -13.40
CA TYR A 85 -14.20 -8.39 -13.45
C TYR A 85 -14.66 -8.68 -14.88
N THR A 86 -14.36 -7.78 -15.84
CA THR A 86 -14.70 -7.97 -17.26
C THR A 86 -14.05 -9.21 -17.88
N LYS A 87 -12.97 -9.75 -17.27
CA LYS A 87 -12.40 -11.04 -17.67
C LYS A 87 -13.35 -12.22 -17.46
N PHE A 88 -14.30 -12.08 -16.54
CA PHE A 88 -15.27 -13.13 -16.20
C PHE A 88 -16.63 -12.88 -16.84
N TYR A 89 -17.01 -11.60 -16.97
CA TYR A 89 -18.36 -11.21 -17.38
C TYR A 89 -18.45 -10.51 -18.74
N GLY A 90 -17.33 -10.25 -19.41
CA GLY A 90 -17.30 -9.51 -20.68
C GLY A 90 -17.13 -8.00 -20.49
N THR A 91 -17.06 -7.27 -21.61
CA THR A 91 -16.78 -5.82 -21.66
C THR A 91 -17.91 -5.02 -22.31
N ASP A 92 -19.06 -5.65 -22.56
CA ASP A 92 -20.20 -5.07 -23.28
C ASP A 92 -21.02 -4.08 -22.45
N GLY A 93 -20.94 -4.15 -21.11
CA GLY A 93 -21.70 -3.29 -20.20
C GLY A 93 -23.10 -3.83 -19.85
N GLU A 94 -23.36 -5.11 -20.15
CA GLU A 94 -24.66 -5.77 -19.93
C GLU A 94 -24.59 -6.89 -18.87
N ALA A 95 -23.50 -6.96 -18.10
CA ALA A 95 -23.25 -8.02 -17.13
C ALA A 95 -23.94 -7.84 -15.78
N ALA A 96 -24.51 -6.67 -15.47
CA ALA A 96 -25.02 -6.36 -14.12
C ALA A 96 -26.04 -7.38 -13.62
N ALA A 97 -26.94 -7.87 -14.49
CA ALA A 97 -27.92 -8.89 -14.14
C ALA A 97 -27.27 -10.25 -13.82
N ASN A 98 -26.28 -10.66 -14.62
CA ASN A 98 -25.54 -11.91 -14.40
C ASN A 98 -24.71 -11.84 -13.10
N ILE A 99 -24.04 -10.72 -12.85
CA ILE A 99 -23.30 -10.50 -11.60
C ILE A 99 -24.25 -10.58 -10.38
N ALA A 100 -25.42 -9.93 -10.47
CA ALA A 100 -26.40 -9.96 -9.38
C ALA A 100 -26.96 -11.36 -9.16
N HIS A 101 -27.25 -12.10 -10.24
CA HIS A 101 -27.73 -13.47 -10.22
C HIS A 101 -26.71 -14.41 -9.55
N ASP A 102 -25.45 -14.37 -9.99
CA ASP A 102 -24.39 -15.22 -9.43
C ASP A 102 -24.17 -14.91 -7.96
N ALA A 103 -24.27 -13.64 -7.56
CA ALA A 103 -24.21 -13.24 -6.16
C ALA A 103 -25.37 -13.78 -5.31
N ILE A 104 -26.57 -13.97 -5.86
CA ILE A 104 -27.69 -14.60 -5.14
C ILE A 104 -27.45 -16.11 -4.98
N LEU A 105 -26.91 -16.77 -6.01
CA LEU A 105 -26.69 -18.22 -5.99
C LEU A 105 -25.49 -18.62 -5.12
N GLU A 106 -24.43 -17.82 -5.14
CA GLU A 106 -23.16 -18.16 -4.50
C GLU A 106 -22.96 -17.53 -3.12
N ASN A 107 -23.90 -16.69 -2.63
CA ASN A 107 -23.73 -15.97 -1.37
C ASN A 107 -23.34 -16.87 -0.19
N GLY A 108 -23.98 -18.03 -0.03
CA GLY A 108 -23.68 -18.95 1.08
C GLY A 108 -22.29 -19.57 0.99
N ASN A 109 -21.81 -19.82 -0.23
CA ASN A 109 -20.43 -20.26 -0.46
C ASN A 109 -19.44 -19.14 -0.13
N TRP A 110 -19.72 -17.91 -0.58
CA TRP A 110 -18.88 -16.74 -0.28
C TRP A 110 -18.82 -16.43 1.22
N GLU A 111 -19.95 -16.48 1.92
CA GLU A 111 -20.03 -16.33 3.38
C GLU A 111 -19.14 -17.38 4.08
N SER A 112 -19.26 -18.64 3.67
CA SER A 112 -18.44 -19.73 4.22
C SER A 112 -16.94 -19.51 3.99
N LEU A 113 -16.54 -19.00 2.82
CA LEU A 113 -15.15 -18.68 2.51
C LEU A 113 -14.63 -17.49 3.34
N ILE A 114 -15.45 -16.46 3.53
CA ILE A 114 -15.12 -15.30 4.38
C ILE A 114 -14.93 -15.76 5.83
N GLU A 115 -15.86 -16.54 6.36
CA GLU A 115 -15.78 -17.09 7.71
C GLU A 115 -14.54 -17.98 7.89
N ALA A 116 -14.26 -18.87 6.93
CA ALA A 116 -13.10 -19.74 6.99
C ALA A 116 -11.78 -18.96 7.02
N TRP A 117 -11.66 -17.88 6.22
CA TRP A 117 -10.50 -17.00 6.23
C TRP A 117 -10.36 -16.22 7.54
N GLN A 118 -11.47 -15.73 8.10
CA GLN A 118 -11.44 -14.91 9.31
C GLN A 118 -11.20 -15.70 10.60
N ARG A 119 -11.64 -16.97 10.61
CA ARG A 119 -11.65 -17.85 11.79
C ARG A 119 -10.32 -17.92 12.55
N PRO A 120 -9.15 -18.14 11.91
CA PRO A 120 -7.89 -18.31 12.65
C PRO A 120 -7.52 -17.09 13.49
N THR A 121 -7.86 -15.89 13.04
CA THR A 121 -7.58 -14.65 13.79
C THR A 121 -8.63 -14.38 14.86
N LEU A 122 -9.90 -14.70 14.57
CA LEU A 122 -11.02 -14.47 15.51
C LEU A 122 -10.99 -15.44 16.69
N GLU A 123 -10.51 -16.67 16.49
CA GLU A 123 -10.42 -17.70 17.53
C GLU A 123 -9.10 -17.64 18.32
N ASP A 124 -8.14 -16.80 17.91
CA ASP A 124 -6.85 -16.66 18.61
C ASP A 124 -6.99 -15.88 19.92
N LYS A 125 -7.13 -16.63 21.03
CA LYS A 125 -7.25 -16.08 22.39
C LYS A 125 -6.03 -15.29 22.88
N ARG A 126 -4.90 -15.32 22.15
CA ARG A 126 -3.73 -14.48 22.46
C ARG A 126 -3.96 -13.02 22.06
N LEU A 127 -4.88 -12.78 21.13
CA LEU A 127 -5.19 -11.45 20.60
C LEU A 127 -6.35 -10.82 21.39
N PRO A 128 -6.24 -9.54 21.78
CA PRO A 128 -7.39 -8.79 22.28
C PRO A 128 -8.47 -8.67 21.19
N GLU A 129 -9.74 -8.76 21.58
CA GLU A 129 -10.88 -8.74 20.65
C GLU A 129 -10.89 -7.50 19.72
N TRP A 130 -10.56 -6.32 20.26
CA TRP A 130 -10.50 -5.07 19.49
C TRP A 130 -9.45 -5.11 18.37
N LEU A 131 -8.38 -5.91 18.52
CA LEU A 131 -7.30 -6.00 17.54
C LEU A 131 -7.76 -6.79 16.31
N ALA A 132 -8.46 -7.91 16.52
CA ALA A 132 -9.05 -8.70 15.44
C ALA A 132 -10.08 -7.88 14.64
N GLN A 133 -10.96 -7.15 15.31
CA GLN A 133 -11.91 -6.24 14.66
C GLN A 133 -11.20 -5.17 13.81
N THR A 134 -10.06 -4.66 14.29
CA THR A 134 -9.32 -3.63 13.57
C THR A 134 -8.68 -4.16 12.29
N TYR A 135 -8.11 -5.38 12.30
CA TYR A 135 -7.53 -5.98 11.10
C TYR A 135 -8.51 -5.94 9.92
N TYR A 136 -9.74 -6.40 10.13
CA TYR A 136 -10.75 -6.47 9.08
C TYR A 136 -11.29 -5.10 8.67
N LEU A 137 -11.45 -4.17 9.62
CA LEU A 137 -11.88 -2.80 9.28
C LEU A 137 -10.86 -2.06 8.42
N GLN A 138 -9.55 -2.31 8.59
CA GLN A 138 -8.53 -1.68 7.74
C GLN A 138 -8.57 -2.22 6.30
N LEU A 139 -9.02 -3.46 6.07
CA LEU A 139 -9.16 -4.02 4.72
C LEU A 139 -10.19 -3.27 3.86
N LEU A 140 -11.14 -2.55 4.47
CA LEU A 140 -12.04 -1.65 3.73
C LEU A 140 -11.29 -0.59 2.91
N MET A 141 -10.05 -0.25 3.30
CA MET A 141 -9.21 0.68 2.53
C MET A 141 -8.75 0.07 1.19
N LEU A 142 -8.52 -1.25 1.14
CA LEU A 142 -8.15 -1.95 -0.09
C LEU A 142 -9.31 -1.97 -1.09
N THR A 143 -10.53 -2.23 -0.60
CA THR A 143 -11.74 -2.23 -1.44
C THR A 143 -12.05 -0.84 -1.97
N TRP A 144 -11.88 0.21 -1.15
CA TRP A 144 -12.08 1.59 -1.58
C TRP A 144 -11.03 2.05 -2.61
N SER A 145 -9.78 1.62 -2.43
CA SER A 145 -8.67 1.95 -3.34
C SER A 145 -8.65 1.10 -4.62
N SER A 146 -9.65 0.22 -4.82
CA SER A 146 -9.75 -0.71 -5.96
C SER A 146 -8.53 -1.64 -6.12
N ILE A 147 -7.82 -1.94 -5.02
CA ILE A 147 -6.68 -2.87 -4.98
C ILE A 147 -7.19 -4.21 -4.42
N SER A 148 -7.25 -5.24 -5.26
CA SER A 148 -7.65 -6.61 -4.84
C SER A 148 -6.44 -7.46 -4.41
N GLU A 149 -6.66 -8.50 -3.60
CA GLU A 149 -5.62 -9.26 -2.86
C GLU A 149 -4.78 -10.30 -3.65
N SER A 150 -3.72 -10.79 -2.97
CA SER A 150 -2.98 -12.07 -3.13
C SER A 150 -2.18 -12.30 -4.43
N PRO A 151 -2.71 -12.57 -5.65
CA PRO A 151 -1.84 -12.56 -6.84
C PRO A 151 -1.37 -11.17 -7.25
N GLN A 152 -1.98 -10.10 -6.71
CA GLN A 152 -1.76 -8.73 -7.16
C GLN A 152 -0.52 -8.09 -6.54
N GLN A 153 -0.13 -8.45 -5.31
CA GLN A 153 1.05 -7.85 -4.68
C GLN A 153 2.31 -8.07 -5.54
N LEU A 154 2.50 -9.30 -6.05
CA LEU A 154 3.59 -9.61 -6.98
C LEU A 154 3.43 -8.91 -8.33
N SER A 155 2.20 -8.65 -8.78
CA SER A 155 1.96 -7.85 -9.99
C SER A 155 2.38 -6.40 -9.78
N ILE A 156 1.98 -5.78 -8.66
CA ILE A 156 2.35 -4.41 -8.30
C ILE A 156 3.86 -4.29 -8.21
N GLN A 157 4.56 -5.24 -7.58
CA GLN A 157 6.01 -5.21 -7.53
C GLN A 157 6.66 -5.38 -8.91
N ARG A 158 6.04 -6.12 -9.84
CA ARG A 158 6.50 -6.19 -11.24
C ARG A 158 6.30 -4.84 -11.94
N ASP A 159 5.19 -4.15 -11.69
CA ASP A 159 4.92 -2.83 -12.27
C ASP A 159 5.96 -1.80 -11.78
N PHE A 160 6.25 -1.77 -10.47
CA PHE A 160 7.34 -0.95 -9.93
C PHE A 160 8.69 -1.36 -10.50
N ALA A 161 8.98 -2.67 -10.62
CA ALA A 161 10.22 -3.16 -11.21
C ALA A 161 10.38 -2.69 -12.66
N ALA A 162 9.34 -2.78 -13.48
CA ALA A 162 9.35 -2.25 -14.84
C ALA A 162 9.62 -0.74 -14.84
N ALA A 163 8.97 0.01 -13.92
CA ALA A 163 9.14 1.44 -13.80
C ALA A 163 10.54 1.88 -13.35
N VAL A 164 11.27 1.08 -12.57
CA VAL A 164 12.69 1.35 -12.27
C VAL A 164 13.51 1.50 -13.56
N LEU A 165 13.21 0.67 -14.57
CA LEU A 165 13.92 0.63 -15.84
C LEU A 165 13.42 1.68 -16.84
N MET A 166 12.43 2.49 -16.49
CA MET A 166 11.94 3.58 -17.33
C MET A 166 12.78 4.85 -17.18
N HIS A 167 12.91 5.58 -18.29
CA HIS A 167 13.39 6.96 -18.32
C HIS A 167 12.36 7.83 -19.03
N ASP A 168 11.91 8.89 -18.36
CA ASP A 168 11.07 9.93 -18.95
C ASP A 168 11.74 11.30 -18.76
N SER A 169 12.19 11.88 -19.87
CA SER A 169 12.84 13.18 -19.92
C SER A 169 11.87 14.37 -19.96
N ASN A 170 10.55 14.11 -20.07
CA ASN A 170 9.52 15.15 -20.01
C ASN A 170 9.68 15.95 -18.72
N LYS A 171 9.45 17.27 -18.83
CA LYS A 171 9.67 18.19 -17.72
C LYS A 171 8.43 18.33 -16.87
N MET A 172 8.60 18.11 -15.57
CA MET A 172 7.59 18.36 -14.55
C MET A 172 8.03 19.54 -13.69
N LYS A 173 7.10 20.44 -13.42
CA LYS A 173 7.33 21.59 -12.52
C LYS A 173 7.09 21.18 -11.08
N LEU A 174 8.09 21.37 -10.22
CA LEU A 174 7.95 21.15 -8.78
C LEU A 174 7.12 22.25 -8.13
N LEU A 175 6.25 21.89 -7.19
CA LEU A 175 5.42 22.86 -6.46
C LEU A 175 6.20 23.60 -5.37
N HIS A 176 7.22 22.96 -4.77
CA HIS A 176 7.98 23.55 -3.67
C HIS A 176 8.81 24.79 -4.09
N ASP A 177 9.49 24.72 -5.24
CA ASP A 177 10.43 25.75 -5.70
C ASP A 177 10.23 26.18 -7.17
N GLY A 178 9.31 25.54 -7.89
CA GLY A 178 9.05 25.84 -9.30
C GLY A 178 10.08 25.28 -10.29
N GLN A 179 11.07 24.51 -9.83
CA GLN A 179 12.10 23.95 -10.70
C GLN A 179 11.49 22.95 -11.70
N LEU A 180 11.99 22.98 -12.94
CA LEU A 180 11.67 21.98 -13.95
C LEU A 180 12.65 20.81 -13.86
N VAL A 181 12.16 19.65 -13.47
CA VAL A 181 12.94 18.41 -13.37
C VAL A 181 12.45 17.39 -14.40
N SER A 182 13.29 16.41 -14.74
CA SER A 182 12.81 15.26 -15.51
C SER A 182 11.78 14.49 -14.68
N ARG A 183 10.74 13.96 -15.32
CA ARG A 183 9.68 13.22 -14.62
C ARG A 183 10.20 11.92 -13.99
N LYS A 184 11.08 11.20 -14.70
CA LYS A 184 11.60 9.90 -14.25
C LYS A 184 13.03 9.65 -14.73
N VAL A 185 13.95 9.41 -13.79
CA VAL A 185 15.32 8.99 -14.13
C VAL A 185 15.48 7.47 -14.03
N LEU A 186 16.21 6.88 -14.97
CA LEU A 186 16.54 5.44 -14.98
C LEU A 186 17.22 5.03 -13.65
N GLY A 187 16.74 3.94 -13.05
CA GLY A 187 17.29 3.39 -11.81
C GLY A 187 16.78 4.02 -10.52
N ALA A 188 16.16 5.21 -10.57
CA ALA A 188 15.34 5.69 -9.46
C ALA A 188 14.02 4.91 -9.42
N VAL A 189 13.62 4.41 -8.26
CA VAL A 189 12.27 3.86 -8.04
C VAL A 189 11.29 5.04 -8.05
N PRO A 190 10.20 4.98 -8.83
CA PRO A 190 9.22 6.06 -8.83
C PRO A 190 8.50 6.13 -7.48
N HIS A 191 8.07 7.32 -7.09
CA HIS A 191 7.26 7.55 -5.90
C HIS A 191 5.87 6.90 -6.02
N ASP A 192 5.28 6.98 -7.21
CA ASP A 192 3.97 6.42 -7.54
C ASP A 192 3.91 6.00 -9.01
N ILE A 193 2.92 5.19 -9.35
CA ILE A 193 2.72 4.60 -10.69
C ILE A 193 1.88 5.53 -11.60
N GLY A 194 1.65 6.78 -11.22
CA GLY A 194 0.94 7.76 -12.03
C GLY A 194 -0.55 7.92 -11.71
N ILE A 195 -1.14 8.98 -12.24
CA ILE A 195 -2.56 9.33 -12.11
C ILE A 195 -3.22 9.50 -13.48
N ASP A 196 -2.55 10.16 -14.43
CA ASP A 196 -3.14 10.50 -15.74
C ASP A 196 -3.08 9.34 -16.76
N ASP A 197 -1.93 8.67 -16.84
CA ASP A 197 -1.74 7.40 -17.54
C ASP A 197 -0.96 6.43 -16.63
N PRO A 198 -1.66 5.72 -15.72
CA PRO A 198 -0.99 4.81 -14.81
C PRO A 198 -0.08 3.81 -15.54
N TRP A 199 1.00 3.38 -14.91
CA TRP A 199 2.04 2.48 -15.46
C TRP A 199 2.95 3.09 -16.53
N PHE A 200 2.49 4.09 -17.28
CA PHE A 200 3.26 4.70 -18.37
C PHE A 200 3.76 6.12 -18.04
N GLU A 201 2.96 6.92 -17.34
CA GLU A 201 3.33 8.25 -16.84
C GLU A 201 3.46 8.22 -15.31
N VAL A 202 4.57 7.63 -14.84
CA VAL A 202 4.89 7.49 -13.41
C VAL A 202 5.33 8.81 -12.76
N ASN A 203 5.37 8.89 -11.44
CA ASN A 203 5.67 10.11 -10.68
C ASN A 203 4.67 11.26 -10.97
N ALA A 204 3.40 11.04 -10.64
CA ALA A 204 2.43 12.14 -10.59
C ALA A 204 2.70 13.10 -9.42
N TYR A 205 3.35 12.62 -8.35
CA TYR A 205 3.81 13.46 -7.26
C TYR A 205 4.79 14.54 -7.73
N CYS A 206 4.40 15.80 -7.55
CA CYS A 206 5.15 16.96 -8.03
C CYS A 206 5.53 17.96 -6.93
N LEU A 207 5.39 17.62 -5.64
CA LEU A 207 5.76 18.57 -4.57
C LEU A 207 7.28 18.73 -4.46
N TYR A 208 8.02 17.62 -4.54
CA TYR A 208 9.50 17.57 -4.50
C TYR A 208 10.02 16.63 -5.58
N ASN A 209 11.29 16.78 -5.95
CA ASN A 209 11.98 15.80 -6.80
C ASN A 209 12.26 14.52 -6.01
N THR A 210 11.67 13.41 -6.47
CA THR A 210 11.78 12.10 -5.81
C THR A 210 12.98 11.28 -6.30
N ASP A 211 13.62 11.64 -7.41
CA ASP A 211 14.76 10.89 -7.96
C ASP A 211 15.98 10.88 -7.03
N ARG A 212 16.04 11.82 -6.09
CA ARG A 212 17.10 11.93 -5.06
C ARG A 212 16.69 11.38 -3.69
N TRP A 213 15.48 10.85 -3.56
CA TRP A 213 15.02 10.28 -2.30
C TRP A 213 15.81 9.01 -1.98
N LYS A 214 16.35 8.96 -0.77
CA LYS A 214 17.28 7.90 -0.35
C LYS A 214 16.58 6.64 0.17
N ASP A 215 15.25 6.66 0.26
CA ASP A 215 14.45 5.59 0.88
C ASP A 215 13.69 4.72 -0.13
N LEU A 216 13.32 5.24 -1.31
CA LEU A 216 12.48 4.51 -2.27
C LEU A 216 13.17 3.26 -2.83
N ASN A 217 14.41 3.37 -3.29
CA ASN A 217 15.18 2.23 -3.79
C ASN A 217 15.37 1.14 -2.72
N PRO A 218 15.86 1.46 -1.50
CA PRO A 218 15.88 0.52 -0.38
C PRO A 218 14.53 -0.13 -0.07
N LYS A 219 13.45 0.67 -0.01
CA LYS A 219 12.10 0.17 0.29
C LYS A 219 11.60 -0.80 -0.76
N PHE A 220 11.85 -0.53 -2.05
CA PHE A 220 11.51 -1.44 -3.13
C PHE A 220 12.24 -2.79 -2.98
N VAL A 221 13.55 -2.77 -2.76
CA VAL A 221 14.34 -3.99 -2.59
C VAL A 221 13.89 -4.80 -1.36
N LEU A 222 13.60 -4.12 -0.26
CA LEU A 222 13.07 -4.77 0.95
C LEU A 222 11.68 -5.36 0.74
N GLN A 223 10.80 -4.68 0.00
CA GLN A 223 9.47 -5.21 -0.34
C GLN A 223 9.55 -6.42 -1.26
N VAL A 224 10.38 -6.38 -2.29
CA VAL A 224 10.66 -7.54 -3.14
C VAL A 224 11.17 -8.70 -2.27
N TYR A 225 12.15 -8.48 -1.40
CA TYR A 225 12.65 -9.53 -0.52
C TYR A 225 11.58 -10.12 0.40
N ARG A 226 10.77 -9.26 1.04
CA ARG A 226 9.63 -9.67 1.86
C ARG A 226 8.69 -10.59 1.07
N ASP A 227 8.33 -10.19 -0.15
CA ASP A 227 7.38 -10.93 -0.98
C ASP A 227 7.97 -12.29 -1.43
N VAL A 228 9.28 -12.36 -1.66
CA VAL A 228 9.99 -13.63 -1.93
C VAL A 228 10.00 -14.55 -0.72
N VAL A 229 10.21 -14.01 0.49
CA VAL A 229 10.17 -14.80 1.73
C VAL A 229 8.76 -15.33 1.98
N ALA A 230 7.74 -14.51 1.75
CA ALA A 230 6.36 -14.88 2.00
C ALA A 230 5.82 -15.92 0.98
N THR A 231 6.25 -15.85 -0.28
CA THR A 231 5.68 -16.67 -1.37
C THR A 231 6.55 -17.82 -1.82
N GLY A 232 7.88 -17.71 -1.66
CA GLY A 232 8.84 -18.65 -2.26
C GLY A 232 8.89 -18.63 -3.80
N ASP A 233 8.26 -17.65 -4.47
CA ASP A 233 8.15 -17.61 -5.93
C ASP A 233 9.49 -17.24 -6.59
N LYS A 234 10.20 -18.26 -7.08
CA LYS A 234 11.49 -18.09 -7.80
C LYS A 234 11.34 -17.36 -9.14
N LYS A 235 10.22 -17.54 -9.85
CA LYS A 235 9.98 -16.90 -11.15
C LYS A 235 9.77 -15.40 -10.97
N PHE A 236 9.10 -14.99 -9.89
CA PHE A 236 8.99 -13.59 -9.51
C PHE A 236 10.37 -12.95 -9.31
N VAL A 237 11.27 -13.60 -8.55
CA VAL A 237 12.60 -13.01 -8.30
C VAL A 237 13.40 -12.85 -9.58
N GLN A 238 13.38 -13.85 -10.46
CA GLN A 238 14.03 -13.78 -11.77
C GLN A 238 13.51 -12.61 -12.61
N ALA A 239 12.20 -12.36 -12.59
CA ALA A 239 11.58 -11.28 -13.34
C ALA A 239 11.97 -9.89 -12.83
N VAL A 240 12.12 -9.70 -11.51
CA VAL A 240 12.39 -8.37 -10.93
C VAL A 240 13.87 -8.09 -10.66
N TRP A 241 14.73 -9.12 -10.79
CA TRP A 241 16.16 -9.02 -10.48
C TRP A 241 16.91 -7.91 -11.24
N PRO A 242 16.72 -7.71 -12.56
CA PRO A 242 17.38 -6.61 -13.27
C PRO A 242 17.07 -5.24 -12.67
N SER A 243 15.82 -5.02 -12.26
CA SER A 243 15.37 -3.78 -11.61
C SER A 243 15.96 -3.61 -10.22
N VAL A 244 16.06 -4.69 -9.43
CA VAL A 244 16.75 -4.67 -8.13
C VAL A 244 18.21 -4.29 -8.31
N TYR A 245 18.90 -4.89 -9.28
CA TYR A 245 20.30 -4.59 -9.58
C TYR A 245 20.49 -3.11 -9.96
N VAL A 246 19.70 -2.61 -10.90
CA VAL A 246 19.78 -1.20 -11.37
C VAL A 246 19.41 -0.23 -10.25
N ALA A 247 18.39 -0.53 -9.44
CA ALA A 247 18.03 0.29 -8.29
C ALA A 247 19.17 0.38 -7.27
N MET A 248 19.89 -0.72 -7.03
CA MET A 248 21.03 -0.72 -6.11
C MET A 248 22.28 -0.08 -6.72
N ALA A 249 22.51 -0.22 -8.03
CA ALA A 249 23.57 0.50 -8.74
C ALA A 249 23.32 2.01 -8.71
N TYR A 250 22.08 2.44 -8.92
CA TYR A 250 21.66 3.82 -8.76
C TYR A 250 21.94 4.33 -7.34
N MET A 251 21.71 3.52 -6.30
CA MET A 251 21.97 3.91 -4.92
C MET A 251 23.46 4.04 -4.55
N ASP A 252 24.42 3.56 -5.37
CA ASP A 252 25.85 3.69 -5.04
C ASP A 252 26.31 5.16 -4.96
N GLN A 253 25.54 6.08 -5.56
CA GLN A 253 25.76 7.53 -5.48
C GLN A 253 25.28 8.16 -4.16
N PHE A 254 24.58 7.41 -3.31
CA PHE A 254 24.06 7.82 -2.00
C PHE A 254 24.64 6.92 -0.87
N ASP A 255 24.43 7.28 0.39
CA ASP A 255 24.83 6.46 1.56
C ASP A 255 24.09 5.11 1.60
N LYS A 256 24.76 4.05 2.12
CA LYS A 256 24.57 2.67 1.64
C LYS A 256 23.90 1.69 2.63
N ASP A 257 22.66 1.95 3.03
CA ASP A 257 21.99 1.16 4.08
C ASP A 257 21.18 -0.06 3.57
N ALA A 258 21.06 -0.29 2.25
CA ALA A 258 20.21 -1.34 1.66
C ALA A 258 20.93 -2.57 1.07
N LEU A 259 22.25 -2.67 1.31
CA LEU A 259 23.11 -3.64 0.63
C LEU A 259 22.89 -5.10 1.07
N GLN A 260 22.46 -5.34 2.31
CA GLN A 260 22.25 -6.69 2.84
C GLN A 260 21.07 -7.43 2.17
N ALA A 261 19.96 -6.72 1.94
CA ALA A 261 18.78 -7.27 1.29
C ALA A 261 19.06 -7.64 -0.18
N ALA A 262 19.80 -6.78 -0.88
CA ALA A 262 20.24 -7.01 -2.26
C ALA A 262 21.14 -8.26 -2.39
N SER A 263 22.08 -8.44 -1.44
CA SER A 263 22.95 -9.62 -1.39
C SER A 263 22.16 -10.91 -1.18
N THR A 264 21.21 -10.91 -0.25
CA THR A 264 20.41 -12.11 0.05
C THR A 264 19.50 -12.50 -1.13
N LEU A 265 18.98 -11.51 -1.86
CA LEU A 265 18.20 -11.76 -3.08
C LEU A 265 19.07 -12.39 -4.19
N ALA A 266 20.27 -11.88 -4.44
CA ALA A 266 21.18 -12.42 -5.45
C ALA A 266 21.46 -13.92 -5.24
N CYS A 267 21.66 -14.33 -3.98
CA CYS A 267 21.86 -15.72 -3.59
C CYS A 267 20.68 -16.60 -4.01
N LYS A 268 19.44 -16.15 -3.75
CA LYS A 268 18.22 -16.93 -4.05
C LYS A 268 17.99 -17.17 -5.54
N VAL A 269 18.50 -16.30 -6.41
CA VAL A 269 18.36 -16.43 -7.86
C VAL A 269 19.53 -17.21 -8.49
N GLY A 270 20.56 -17.53 -7.71
CA GLY A 270 21.76 -18.21 -8.20
C GLY A 270 22.76 -17.28 -8.90
N TYR A 271 22.62 -15.96 -8.77
CA TYR A 271 23.59 -14.99 -9.27
C TYR A 271 24.71 -14.78 -8.26
N LYS A 272 25.57 -15.81 -8.12
CA LYS A 272 26.66 -15.87 -7.13
C LYS A 272 27.59 -14.65 -7.20
N ASP A 273 27.83 -14.15 -8.41
CA ASP A 273 28.63 -12.95 -8.70
C ASP A 273 28.06 -11.66 -8.10
N SER A 274 26.74 -11.50 -8.15
CA SER A 274 26.06 -10.34 -7.56
C SER A 274 25.87 -10.52 -6.06
N GLU A 275 25.69 -11.76 -5.60
CA GLU A 275 25.65 -12.12 -4.18
C GLU A 275 26.94 -11.69 -3.50
N ASP A 276 28.08 -12.13 -4.02
CA ASP A 276 29.41 -11.85 -3.51
C ASP A 276 29.71 -10.35 -3.55
N TYR A 277 29.29 -9.64 -4.60
CA TYR A 277 29.48 -8.20 -4.72
C TYR A 277 28.64 -7.39 -3.73
N PHE A 278 27.33 -7.67 -3.64
CA PHE A 278 26.47 -6.98 -2.67
C PHE A 278 26.82 -7.37 -1.23
N TRP A 279 27.28 -8.60 -1.00
CA TRP A 279 27.81 -9.03 0.28
C TRP A 279 29.09 -8.28 0.61
N TYR A 280 30.02 -8.14 -0.34
CA TYR A 280 31.25 -7.36 -0.18
C TYR A 280 30.98 -5.87 0.08
N LYS A 281 30.05 -5.25 -0.66
CA LYS A 281 29.64 -3.86 -0.39
C LYS A 281 28.93 -3.75 0.95
N PHE A 282 28.08 -4.71 1.31
CA PHE A 282 27.48 -4.81 2.64
C PHE A 282 28.58 -4.90 3.70
N LEU A 283 29.59 -5.77 3.53
CA LEU A 283 30.75 -5.91 4.43
C LEU A 283 31.61 -4.62 4.49
N LYS A 284 31.76 -3.88 3.39
CA LYS A 284 32.45 -2.57 3.36
C LYS A 284 31.67 -1.46 4.07
N ALA A 285 30.35 -1.42 3.90
CA ALA A 285 29.47 -0.53 4.66
C ALA A 285 29.40 -0.96 6.13
N LYS A 286 29.44 -2.26 6.38
CA LYS A 286 29.54 -2.91 7.68
C LYS A 286 30.86 -2.53 8.37
N ASP A 287 32.00 -2.38 7.68
CA ASP A 287 33.28 -1.94 8.28
C ASP A 287 33.25 -0.47 8.80
N VAL A 288 32.37 0.38 8.24
CA VAL A 288 32.08 1.73 8.76
C VAL A 288 31.12 1.65 9.96
N TYR A 289 30.15 0.73 9.92
CA TYR A 289 29.21 0.46 11.02
C TYR A 289 29.82 -0.40 12.16
N GLU A 290 30.85 -1.21 11.91
CA GLU A 290 31.52 -2.10 12.86
C GLU A 290 32.53 -1.32 13.68
N ARG A 291 33.29 -0.43 13.05
CA ARG A 291 34.14 0.55 13.77
C ARG A 291 33.33 1.53 14.63
N ALA A 292 32.04 1.73 14.35
CA ALA A 292 31.15 2.57 15.15
C ALA A 292 30.27 1.78 16.15
N CYS A 293 29.91 0.53 15.87
CA CYS A 293 28.81 -0.14 16.58
C CYS A 293 28.84 -1.68 16.63
N GLY A 294 29.83 -2.34 16.02
CA GLY A 294 30.09 -3.79 16.01
C GLY A 294 28.89 -4.74 16.16
N LEU A 295 28.33 -5.29 15.07
CA LEU A 295 27.51 -6.54 15.06
C LEU A 295 27.07 -7.03 13.66
N LEU A 296 26.82 -8.36 13.58
CA LEU A 296 25.60 -9.02 13.07
C LEU A 296 24.67 -9.19 14.29
N PRO A 297 23.39 -8.78 14.40
CA PRO A 297 22.40 -8.27 13.45
C PRO A 297 22.74 -6.88 12.90
N VAL A 298 21.94 -6.34 11.97
CA VAL A 298 22.12 -4.94 11.47
C VAL A 298 22.25 -3.93 12.62
N VAL A 299 21.60 -4.24 13.76
CA VAL A 299 21.67 -3.48 15.01
C VAL A 299 21.78 -4.45 16.19
N ASP A 300 22.58 -4.09 17.19
CA ASP A 300 22.66 -4.77 18.50
C ASP A 300 21.31 -4.96 19.15
N GLU A 301 20.99 -6.18 19.58
CA GLU A 301 19.69 -6.50 20.17
C GLU A 301 19.44 -5.67 21.44
N ASP A 302 20.47 -5.42 22.25
CA ASP A 302 20.35 -4.60 23.46
C ASP A 302 20.14 -3.12 23.12
N LYS A 303 20.85 -2.57 22.12
CA LYS A 303 20.63 -1.21 21.62
C LYS A 303 19.25 -1.09 21.00
N ALA A 304 18.81 -2.06 20.20
CA ALA A 304 17.49 -2.07 19.59
C ALA A 304 16.39 -2.07 20.65
N ARG A 305 16.50 -2.96 21.65
CA ARG A 305 15.58 -3.01 22.80
C ARG A 305 15.58 -1.70 23.58
N ARG A 306 16.75 -1.17 23.98
CA ARG A 306 16.84 0.13 24.68
C ARG A 306 16.27 1.29 23.88
N THR A 307 16.48 1.29 22.55
CA THR A 307 15.90 2.30 21.66
C THR A 307 14.39 2.17 21.60
N LEU A 308 13.84 0.97 21.46
CA LEU A 308 12.39 0.73 21.47
C LEU A 308 11.78 1.09 22.82
N ASP A 309 12.42 0.75 23.93
CA ASP A 309 11.99 1.17 25.27
C ASP A 309 11.98 2.70 25.40
N LYS A 310 12.98 3.38 24.84
CA LYS A 310 13.03 4.84 24.83
C LYS A 310 11.90 5.44 23.99
N VAL A 311 11.67 4.94 22.78
CA VAL A 311 10.56 5.36 21.91
C VAL A 311 9.21 5.10 22.58
N TYR A 312 9.02 3.94 23.22
CA TYR A 312 7.81 3.63 23.96
C TYR A 312 7.59 4.61 25.13
N ASN A 313 8.60 4.83 25.96
CA ASN A 313 8.49 5.69 27.13
C ASN A 313 8.34 7.17 26.78
N TYR A 314 9.02 7.65 25.74
CA TYR A 314 8.97 9.05 25.33
C TYR A 314 7.86 9.28 24.31
N ASN A 315 8.01 8.73 23.12
CA ASN A 315 7.16 9.07 21.98
C ASN A 315 5.72 8.58 22.13
N LEU A 316 5.47 7.50 22.87
CA LEU A 316 4.12 7.00 23.15
C LEU A 316 3.61 7.48 24.51
N LEU A 317 4.25 7.08 25.61
CA LEU A 317 3.69 7.31 26.95
C LEU A 317 3.64 8.79 27.36
N LYS A 318 4.61 9.63 26.99
CA LYS A 318 4.55 11.07 27.30
C LYS A 318 3.51 11.83 26.47
N VAL A 319 2.97 11.24 25.41
CA VAL A 319 1.97 11.86 24.54
C VAL A 319 0.58 11.36 24.90
N LYS A 320 -0.21 12.21 25.57
CA LYS A 320 -1.60 11.90 25.99
C LYS A 320 -1.71 10.53 26.71
N CYS A 321 -0.69 10.17 27.50
CA CYS A 321 -0.59 8.90 28.23
C CYS A 321 -0.68 7.65 27.32
N GLY A 322 -0.14 7.71 26.10
CA GLY A 322 -0.18 6.60 25.14
C GLY A 322 -1.51 6.44 24.40
N LYS A 323 -2.53 7.25 24.71
CA LYS A 323 -3.88 7.11 24.14
C LYS A 323 -4.01 7.51 22.68
N ARG A 324 -2.97 8.13 22.15
CA ARG A 324 -2.92 8.67 20.81
C ARG A 324 -1.65 8.20 20.12
N GLY A 325 -1.20 6.96 20.34
CA GLY A 325 -0.07 6.39 19.59
C GLY A 325 1.27 7.12 19.75
N ALA A 326 2.27 6.69 19.01
CA ALA A 326 3.63 7.21 19.13
C ALA A 326 3.86 8.42 18.21
N VAL A 327 4.36 9.53 18.77
CA VAL A 327 4.80 10.71 18.01
C VAL A 327 6.10 10.45 17.26
N ASN A 328 6.28 10.99 16.06
CA ASN A 328 7.50 10.71 15.29
C ASN A 328 8.77 11.32 15.90
N GLY A 329 8.69 12.52 16.46
CA GLY A 329 9.84 13.27 16.96
C GLY A 329 9.59 13.79 18.37
N MET A 330 10.49 13.48 19.29
CA MET A 330 10.48 14.04 20.64
C MET A 330 11.91 14.40 21.05
N LEU A 331 12.07 15.62 21.55
CA LEU A 331 13.34 16.09 22.11
C LEU A 331 13.66 15.34 23.42
N PRO A 332 14.94 15.30 23.85
CA PRO A 332 15.32 14.62 25.09
C PRO A 332 14.65 15.16 26.36
N ASP A 333 14.22 16.42 26.35
CA ASP A 333 13.46 17.06 27.43
C ASP A 333 11.98 16.60 27.48
N GLY A 334 11.50 15.88 26.47
CA GLY A 334 10.11 15.43 26.32
C GLY A 334 9.23 16.36 25.48
N THR A 335 9.78 17.46 24.97
CA THR A 335 9.06 18.37 24.07
C THR A 335 8.84 17.71 22.72
N VAL A 336 7.62 17.77 22.20
CA VAL A 336 7.31 17.26 20.85
C VAL A 336 8.01 18.13 19.82
N TRP A 337 8.88 17.52 19.01
CA TRP A 337 9.59 18.22 17.96
C TRP A 337 8.72 18.24 16.72
N TRP A 338 8.15 19.43 16.42
CA TRP A 338 7.25 19.72 15.29
C TRP A 338 5.81 19.17 15.40
N ILE A 339 4.84 20.06 15.17
CA ILE A 339 3.40 19.88 15.49
C ILE A 339 2.69 18.89 14.55
N TRP A 340 3.27 18.55 13.39
CA TRP A 340 2.54 17.90 12.30
C TRP A 340 2.85 16.42 12.03
N HIS A 341 3.57 15.72 12.91
CA HIS A 341 4.00 14.36 12.61
C HIS A 341 3.61 13.30 13.67
N PHE A 342 2.46 12.70 13.37
CA PHE A 342 2.16 11.26 13.35
C PHE A 342 1.94 10.53 14.65
N ILE A 343 0.92 9.69 14.65
CA ILE A 343 0.47 8.90 15.77
C ILE A 343 0.34 7.48 15.21
N LEU A 344 1.28 6.59 15.52
CA LEU A 344 1.12 5.17 15.19
C LEU A 344 -0.06 4.63 16.02
N GLN A 345 -1.18 4.48 15.33
CA GLN A 345 -2.53 4.38 15.86
C GLN A 345 -2.82 2.97 16.38
N VAL A 346 -2.82 2.81 17.71
CA VAL A 346 -3.35 1.61 18.37
C VAL A 346 -4.61 1.93 19.17
N GLU A 347 -4.57 2.94 20.05
CA GLU A 347 -5.71 3.26 20.92
C GLU A 347 -6.84 4.05 20.23
N SER A 348 -6.55 4.90 19.24
CA SER A 348 -7.60 5.63 18.51
C SER A 348 -8.44 4.74 17.58
N LEU A 349 -8.02 3.49 17.33
CA LEU A 349 -8.82 2.47 16.62
C LEU A 349 -10.02 1.96 17.45
N LYS A 350 -9.96 2.13 18.78
CA LYS A 350 -11.07 1.88 19.69
C LYS A 350 -12.22 2.89 19.52
N GLN A 351 -11.99 4.02 18.84
CA GLN A 351 -13.02 5.04 18.65
C GLN A 351 -14.00 4.65 17.51
N PRO A 352 -15.32 4.80 17.72
CA PRO A 352 -16.31 4.53 16.68
C PRO A 352 -16.26 5.58 15.54
N GLY A 353 -16.57 5.15 14.30
CA GLY A 353 -16.78 6.02 13.14
C GLY A 353 -15.65 6.09 12.11
N LEU A 354 -15.83 6.97 11.10
CA LEU A 354 -15.00 7.16 9.89
C LEU A 354 -13.57 7.70 10.14
N LYS A 355 -13.15 7.80 11.41
CA LYS A 355 -11.82 8.26 11.85
C LYS A 355 -10.76 7.15 11.77
N LYS A 356 -11.08 6.03 11.12
CA LYS A 356 -10.20 4.87 10.90
C LYS A 356 -9.57 5.02 9.51
N GLY A 357 -8.25 4.86 9.41
CA GLY A 357 -7.51 5.00 8.15
C GLY A 357 -7.02 6.43 7.88
N LEU A 358 -6.46 7.09 8.89
CA LEU A 358 -5.85 8.41 8.74
C LEU A 358 -4.35 8.31 8.57
N GLU A 359 -3.79 9.29 7.88
CA GLU A 359 -2.34 9.41 7.78
C GLU A 359 -1.73 9.92 9.09
N ALA A 360 -2.32 10.96 9.68
CA ALA A 360 -1.81 11.59 10.90
C ALA A 360 -2.89 12.27 11.74
N TRP A 361 -2.53 12.47 13.02
CA TRP A 361 -3.20 13.33 13.98
C TRP A 361 -2.17 14.25 14.64
N ASN A 362 -2.60 15.43 15.10
CA ASN A 362 -1.81 16.27 16.00
C ASN A 362 -2.30 16.14 17.46
N ILE A 363 -1.66 16.87 18.37
CA ILE A 363 -1.95 16.83 19.82
C ILE A 363 -3.33 17.42 20.20
N ASP A 364 -3.96 18.13 19.27
CA ASP A 364 -5.26 18.81 19.42
C ASP A 364 -6.40 18.03 18.74
N ASP A 365 -6.17 16.75 18.43
CA ASP A 365 -7.13 15.87 17.77
C ASP A 365 -7.60 16.35 16.37
N GLN A 366 -6.78 17.17 15.71
CA GLN A 366 -6.94 17.48 14.29
C GLN A 366 -6.23 16.41 13.46
N TYR A 367 -6.74 16.14 12.26
CA TYR A 367 -6.25 15.06 11.41
C TYR A 367 -5.80 15.55 10.04
N ARG A 368 -5.01 14.71 9.36
CA ARG A 368 -4.61 14.90 7.96
C ARG A 368 -4.83 13.61 7.16
N SER A 369 -5.32 13.78 5.93
CA SER A 369 -5.52 12.74 4.91
C SER A 369 -6.32 11.52 5.39
N LEU A 370 -7.64 11.56 5.14
CA LEU A 370 -8.56 10.42 5.31
C LEU A 370 -8.31 9.34 4.26
N LEU A 371 -8.71 8.10 4.59
CA LEU A 371 -8.64 6.93 3.71
C LEU A 371 -7.21 6.63 3.23
N TYR A 372 -6.25 6.71 4.14
CA TYR A 372 -4.83 6.53 3.86
C TYR A 372 -4.40 5.06 3.94
N MET A 373 -3.42 4.67 3.11
CA MET A 373 -2.98 3.27 3.01
C MET A 373 -2.07 2.80 4.17
N ARG A 374 -1.29 3.70 4.77
CA ARG A 374 -0.25 3.35 5.77
C ARG A 374 -0.77 2.54 6.97
N PRO A 375 -1.97 2.80 7.52
CA PRO A 375 -2.54 1.99 8.60
C PRO A 375 -2.74 0.49 8.29
N LEU A 376 -2.73 0.08 7.01
CA LEU A 376 -2.71 -1.35 6.64
C LEU A 376 -1.47 -2.08 7.19
N ALA A 377 -0.42 -1.36 7.59
CA ALA A 377 0.77 -1.93 8.24
C ALA A 377 0.45 -2.67 9.54
N ILE A 378 -0.74 -2.51 10.13
CA ILE A 378 -1.17 -3.29 11.29
C ILE A 378 -1.09 -4.81 11.02
N TRP A 379 -1.32 -5.26 9.79
CA TRP A 379 -1.19 -6.67 9.39
C TRP A 379 0.22 -7.24 9.58
N ALA A 380 1.26 -6.40 9.64
CA ALA A 380 2.60 -6.83 10.00
C ALA A 380 2.69 -7.38 11.43
N MET A 381 1.83 -6.91 12.35
CA MET A 381 1.73 -7.45 13.71
C MET A 381 1.20 -8.88 13.69
N GLN A 382 0.17 -9.15 12.88
CA GLN A 382 -0.37 -10.51 12.73
C GLN A 382 0.72 -11.45 12.19
N TRP A 383 1.43 -11.03 11.13
CA TRP A 383 2.55 -11.79 10.59
C TRP A 383 3.59 -12.11 11.67
N ALA A 384 4.02 -11.11 12.45
CA ALA A 384 5.02 -11.27 13.51
C ALA A 384 4.57 -12.20 14.66
N LEU A 385 3.27 -12.23 14.98
CA LEU A 385 2.70 -13.07 16.03
C LEU A 385 2.42 -14.51 15.56
N SER A 386 2.22 -14.69 14.25
CA SER A 386 1.89 -15.98 13.63
C SER A 386 3.10 -16.73 13.07
N THR A 387 4.21 -16.06 12.76
CA THR A 387 5.38 -16.74 12.15
C THR A 387 6.18 -17.54 13.17
N PRO A 388 6.56 -18.80 12.85
CA PRO A 388 7.63 -19.49 13.56
C PRO A 388 8.94 -18.69 13.44
N LYS A 389 9.75 -18.67 14.50
CA LYS A 389 11.09 -18.06 14.45
C LYS A 389 11.87 -18.66 13.27
N LEU A 390 12.24 -17.83 12.30
CA LEU A 390 13.09 -18.25 11.18
C LEU A 390 14.36 -18.92 11.72
N PRO A 391 14.86 -20.00 11.09
CA PRO A 391 16.15 -20.58 11.44
C PRO A 391 17.23 -19.49 11.40
N LYS A 392 18.09 -19.43 12.42
CA LYS A 392 19.27 -18.56 12.40
C LYS A 392 20.09 -18.94 11.16
N GLN A 393 20.35 -17.97 10.27
CA GLN A 393 21.30 -18.17 9.18
C GLN A 393 22.68 -18.42 9.78
N GLU A 394 23.32 -19.52 9.38
CA GLU A 394 24.71 -19.79 9.70
C GLU A 394 25.62 -18.73 9.03
N PRO A 395 26.70 -18.29 9.69
CA PRO A 395 27.66 -17.37 9.09
C PRO A 395 28.34 -18.04 7.88
N LYS A 396 28.26 -17.39 6.71
CA LYS A 396 28.92 -17.85 5.49
C LYS A 396 30.44 -17.60 5.55
N PRO A 397 31.26 -18.47 4.93
CA PRO A 397 32.69 -18.26 4.83
C PRO A 397 33.03 -17.00 4.02
N GLU A 398 34.16 -16.37 4.35
CA GLU A 398 34.69 -15.19 3.65
C GLU A 398 34.93 -15.50 2.17
N VAL A 399 34.46 -14.60 1.30
CA VAL A 399 34.62 -14.71 -0.17
C VAL A 399 36.01 -14.20 -0.57
N GLU A 400 36.73 -14.98 -1.39
CA GLU A 400 38.05 -14.60 -1.91
C GLU A 400 38.01 -13.31 -2.75
N ALA A 401 38.99 -12.42 -2.55
CA ALA A 401 39.01 -11.06 -3.12
C ALA A 401 39.10 -11.01 -4.66
N ASP A 402 39.64 -12.05 -5.30
CA ASP A 402 39.89 -12.08 -6.75
C ASP A 402 38.63 -12.35 -7.59
N SER A 403 37.63 -13.07 -7.07
CA SER A 403 36.33 -13.23 -7.75
C SER A 403 35.53 -11.92 -7.73
N VAL A 404 35.61 -11.17 -6.63
CA VAL A 404 34.94 -9.87 -6.44
C VAL A 404 35.42 -8.79 -7.44
N GLY A 405 36.69 -8.84 -7.86
CA GLY A 405 37.32 -7.82 -8.70
C GLY A 405 36.71 -7.68 -10.11
N LYS A 406 36.33 -8.78 -10.78
CA LYS A 406 35.71 -8.72 -12.12
C LYS A 406 34.25 -8.25 -12.09
N HIS A 407 33.49 -8.64 -11.06
CA HIS A 407 32.09 -8.24 -10.91
C HIS A 407 31.94 -6.81 -10.40
N HIS A 408 32.94 -6.31 -9.64
CA HIS A 408 33.05 -4.91 -9.26
C HIS A 408 33.10 -3.97 -10.46
N ALA A 409 33.76 -4.34 -11.56
CA ALA A 409 33.90 -3.48 -12.74
C ALA A 409 32.55 -3.22 -13.43
N GLY A 410 31.75 -4.26 -13.68
CA GLY A 410 30.45 -4.14 -14.35
C GLY A 410 29.46 -3.30 -13.55
N PHE A 411 29.32 -3.58 -12.24
CA PHE A 411 28.46 -2.76 -11.39
C PHE A 411 28.96 -1.33 -11.27
N SER A 412 30.26 -1.12 -11.05
CA SER A 412 30.80 0.24 -10.90
C SER A 412 30.59 1.06 -12.16
N GLU A 413 30.67 0.43 -13.34
CA GLU A 413 30.38 1.10 -14.60
C GLU A 413 28.90 1.48 -14.72
N VAL A 414 27.98 0.56 -14.41
CA VAL A 414 26.54 0.87 -14.37
C VAL A 414 26.25 1.99 -13.35
N ALA A 415 26.80 1.89 -12.14
CA ALA A 415 26.65 2.91 -11.11
C ALA A 415 27.21 4.27 -11.54
N ARG A 416 28.34 4.29 -12.26
CA ARG A 416 28.94 5.51 -12.82
C ARG A 416 28.02 6.16 -13.85
N LEU A 417 27.40 5.36 -14.73
CA LEU A 417 26.49 5.83 -15.77
C LEU A 417 25.17 6.38 -15.22
N LEU A 418 24.74 5.89 -14.05
CA LEU A 418 23.48 6.28 -13.40
C LEU A 418 23.60 7.50 -12.47
N LYS A 419 24.79 8.12 -12.35
CA LYS A 419 24.98 9.28 -11.48
C LYS A 419 24.21 10.49 -11.99
N LEU A 420 23.43 11.08 -11.09
CA LEU A 420 22.79 12.36 -11.34
C LEU A 420 23.84 13.49 -11.41
N PRO A 421 23.59 14.55 -12.21
CA PRO A 421 24.40 15.76 -12.18
C PRO A 421 24.49 16.34 -10.75
N GLN A 422 25.59 17.00 -10.39
CA GLN A 422 25.63 17.76 -9.13
C GLN A 422 24.63 18.91 -9.19
N GLU A 423 23.87 19.13 -8.11
CA GLU A 423 23.06 20.34 -7.99
C GLU A 423 23.99 21.55 -7.97
N GLN A 424 23.70 22.56 -8.80
CA GLN A 424 24.17 23.91 -8.50
C GLN A 424 23.50 24.29 -7.18
N GLU A 425 24.27 24.22 -6.09
CA GLU A 425 23.83 24.70 -4.79
C GLU A 425 23.52 26.20 -4.90
N SER A 426 22.27 26.57 -5.18
CA SER A 426 21.79 27.91 -4.86
C SER A 426 21.60 27.96 -3.34
N ARG A 427 22.70 28.04 -2.59
CA ARG A 427 22.65 28.28 -1.15
C ARG A 427 22.01 29.64 -0.92
N GLY A 428 20.73 29.63 -0.58
CA GLY A 428 20.07 30.83 -0.07
C GLY A 428 20.79 31.31 1.18
N VAL A 429 21.01 32.61 1.30
CA VAL A 429 21.69 33.25 2.43
C VAL A 429 21.10 32.80 3.78
N LEU A 430 19.78 32.55 3.83
CA LEU A 430 19.07 32.05 5.01
C LEU A 430 19.47 30.63 5.43
N GLN A 431 19.69 29.72 4.47
CA GLN A 431 20.14 28.35 4.75
C GLN A 431 21.56 28.35 5.33
N ALA A 432 22.44 29.20 4.77
CA ALA A 432 23.80 29.37 5.27
C ALA A 432 23.83 29.97 6.69
N ILE A 433 22.94 30.93 6.98
CA ILE A 433 22.79 31.50 8.33
C ILE A 433 22.25 30.46 9.30
N PHE A 434 21.26 29.66 8.91
CA PHE A 434 20.70 28.59 9.72
C PHE A 434 21.77 27.55 10.10
N ASP A 435 22.52 27.04 9.11
CA ASP A 435 23.57 26.04 9.33
C ASP A 435 24.73 26.58 10.19
N TYR A 436 25.11 27.84 10.01
CA TYR A 436 26.10 28.52 10.85
C TYR A 436 25.61 28.64 12.30
N THR A 437 24.34 28.98 12.49
CA THR A 437 23.72 29.12 13.81
C THR A 437 23.60 27.77 14.51
N CYS A 438 23.18 26.72 13.80
CA CYS A 438 23.11 25.36 14.34
C CYS A 438 24.50 24.80 14.70
N LYS A 439 25.54 25.07 13.89
CA LYS A 439 26.92 24.68 14.23
C LYS A 439 27.43 25.38 15.50
N LYS A 440 27.03 26.63 15.73
CA LYS A 440 27.44 27.41 16.92
C LYS A 440 26.71 27.04 18.21
N ILE A 441 25.58 26.34 18.11
CA ILE A 441 24.78 25.87 19.26
C ILE A 441 25.21 24.45 19.68
N LEU A 442 25.87 23.69 18.80
CA LEU A 442 26.34 22.31 19.04
C LEU A 442 27.84 22.21 19.40
N THR A 443 28.54 23.34 19.51
CA THR A 443 29.86 23.51 20.15
C THR A 443 29.71 24.36 21.39
#